data_AF-L8H539-F1
#
_entry.id   AF-L8H539-F1
#
_cell.length_a   1.000
_cell.length_b   1.000
_cell.length_c   1.000
_cell.angle_alpha   90.00
_cell.angle_beta   90.00
_cell.angle_gamma   90.00
#
_symmetry.space_group_name_H-M   'P 1'
#
loop_
_entity.id
_entity.type
_entity.pdbx_description
1 polymer ?
#
loop_
_entity_poly.entity_id
_entity_poly.type
_entity_poly.pdbx_seq_one_letter_code
_entity_poly.pdbx_strand_id
1 'polypeptide(L)'
;TGNILLSYPEDDIFIDIIKVLVAISIILTFPTVLFPSRVSLDNIIFPDKDIAPHPWLQYFIGKDRLRTMIATAMLIVPAYILSITLPGVTIVFSLTGSTASTCCSYLFPGWFYLKLSERSWKDPRSWPVILLLVFGLIFGTISTVIIILDLFIEVP
;
A
#
# COMPACT_ATOMS: atom_id res chain seq x y z
N THR A 1 -4.55 -3.93 -22.55
CA THR A 1 -4.94 -4.89 -21.50
C THR A 1 -3.69 -5.31 -20.72
N GLY A 2 -3.62 -5.06 -19.41
CA GLY A 2 -2.46 -5.53 -18.59
C GLY A 2 -2.67 -6.84 -17.86
N ASN A 3 -3.81 -7.50 -18.06
CA ASN A 3 -3.99 -8.90 -17.65
C ASN A 3 -3.50 -9.80 -18.78
N ILE A 4 -2.29 -10.34 -18.64
CA ILE A 4 -1.65 -11.22 -19.64
C ILE A 4 -2.45 -12.49 -19.92
N LEU A 5 -3.29 -12.93 -18.97
CA LEU A 5 -4.11 -14.13 -19.12
C LEU A 5 -5.27 -13.96 -20.11
N LEU A 6 -5.64 -12.71 -20.43
CA LEU A 6 -6.65 -12.40 -21.45
C LEU A 6 -6.08 -12.41 -22.88
N SER A 7 -4.75 -12.47 -23.03
CA SER A 7 -4.10 -12.50 -24.34
C SER A 7 -4.03 -13.91 -24.95
N TYR A 8 -4.42 -14.94 -24.19
CA TYR A 8 -4.42 -16.33 -24.64
C TYR A 8 -5.82 -16.79 -25.04
N PRO A 9 -5.94 -17.76 -25.98
CA PRO A 9 -7.22 -18.36 -26.35
C PRO A 9 -7.92 -18.98 -25.14
N GLU A 10 -9.24 -18.88 -25.07
CA GLU A 10 -10.03 -19.43 -23.95
C GLU A 10 -10.14 -20.97 -23.97
N ASP A 11 -9.79 -21.59 -25.09
CA ASP A 11 -10.03 -23.01 -25.36
C ASP A 11 -8.90 -23.92 -24.85
N ASP A 12 -7.90 -23.36 -24.17
CA ASP A 12 -6.72 -24.08 -23.70
C ASP A 12 -6.81 -24.44 -22.21
N ILE A 13 -6.96 -25.74 -21.94
CA ILE A 13 -6.98 -26.33 -20.58
C ILE A 13 -5.76 -25.89 -19.76
N PHE A 14 -4.61 -25.70 -20.39
CA PHE A 14 -3.39 -25.26 -19.70
C PHE A 14 -3.53 -23.84 -19.13
N ILE A 15 -4.17 -22.94 -19.88
CA ILE A 15 -4.42 -21.56 -19.46
C ILE A 15 -5.42 -21.52 -18.31
N ASP A 16 -6.44 -22.37 -18.32
CA ASP A 16 -7.40 -22.49 -17.22
C ASP A 16 -6.76 -23.01 -15.94
N ILE A 17 -5.84 -23.99 -16.04
CA ILE A 17 -5.03 -24.43 -14.90
C ILE A 17 -4.21 -23.26 -14.33
N ILE A 18 -3.58 -22.46 -15.19
CA ILE A 18 -2.81 -21.28 -14.75
C ILE A 18 -3.73 -20.26 -14.06
N LYS A 19 -4.92 -19.96 -14.59
CA LYS A 19 -5.89 -19.05 -13.95
C LYS A 19 -6.26 -19.53 -12.55
N VAL A 20 -6.51 -20.83 -12.38
CA VAL A 20 -6.83 -21.43 -11.07
C VAL A 20 -5.63 -21.33 -10.11
N LEU A 21 -4.42 -21.63 -10.56
CA LEU A 21 -3.21 -21.51 -9.74
C LEU A 21 -2.94 -20.08 -9.29
N VAL A 22 -3.11 -19.11 -10.18
CA VAL A 22 -3.00 -17.68 -9.85
C VAL A 22 -4.09 -17.28 -8.84
N ALA A 23 -5.32 -17.74 -9.02
CA ALA A 23 -6.40 -17.47 -8.06
C ALA A 23 -6.09 -18.03 -6.66
N ILE A 24 -5.61 -19.29 -6.57
CA ILE A 24 -5.21 -19.90 -5.30
C ILE A 24 -4.07 -19.11 -4.65
N SER A 25 -3.07 -18.71 -5.43
CA SER A 25 -1.95 -17.89 -4.95
C SER A 25 -2.42 -16.57 -4.34
N ILE A 26 -3.36 -15.88 -5.00
CA ILE A 26 -3.94 -14.62 -4.52
C ILE A 26 -4.75 -14.85 -3.24
N ILE A 27 -5.57 -15.89 -3.19
CA ILE A 27 -6.38 -16.25 -2.00
C ILE A 27 -5.49 -16.53 -0.79
N LEU A 28 -4.34 -17.18 -0.98
CA LEU A 28 -3.39 -17.47 0.09
C LEU A 28 -2.55 -16.25 0.49
N THR A 29 -2.22 -15.39 -0.47
CA THR A 29 -1.44 -14.17 -0.23
C THR A 29 -2.26 -13.13 0.55
N PHE A 30 -3.55 -12.99 0.25
CA PHE A 30 -4.43 -12.02 0.88
C PHE A 30 -4.42 -12.05 2.42
N PRO A 31 -4.68 -13.19 3.11
CA PRO A 31 -4.66 -13.24 4.57
C PRO A 31 -3.26 -12.95 5.15
N THR A 32 -2.22 -13.38 4.44
CA THR A 32 -0.82 -13.18 4.85
C THR A 32 -0.44 -11.70 4.87
N VAL A 33 -0.91 -10.91 3.90
CA VAL A 33 -0.67 -9.46 3.83
C VAL A 33 -1.62 -8.69 4.76
N LEU A 34 -2.86 -9.16 4.91
CA LEU A 34 -3.86 -8.50 5.76
C LEU A 34 -3.48 -8.54 7.24
N PHE A 35 -2.84 -9.62 7.70
CA PHE A 35 -2.43 -9.79 9.10
C PHE A 35 -1.50 -8.67 9.60
N PRO A 36 -0.30 -8.42 9.02
CA PRO A 36 0.57 -7.35 9.47
C PRO A 36 -0.04 -5.96 9.20
N SER A 37 -0.79 -5.79 8.10
CA SER A 37 -1.46 -4.51 7.79
C SER A 37 -2.47 -4.12 8.87
N ARG A 38 -3.25 -5.09 9.37
CA ARG A 38 -4.20 -4.90 10.46
C ARG A 38 -3.49 -4.54 11.76
N VAL A 39 -2.37 -5.19 12.07
CA VAL A 39 -1.58 -4.87 13.28
C VAL A 39 -1.04 -3.44 13.20
N SER A 40 -0.46 -3.06 12.06
CA SER A 40 0.06 -1.71 11.85
C SER A 40 -1.04 -0.64 11.96
N LEU A 41 -2.21 -0.87 11.37
CA LEU A 41 -3.33 0.07 11.48
C LEU A 41 -3.87 0.20 12.90
N ASP A 42 -3.98 -0.91 13.62
CA ASP A 42 -4.45 -0.89 15.01
C ASP A 42 -3.52 -0.05 15.89
N ASN A 43 -2.20 -0.22 15.73
CA ASN A 43 -1.18 0.57 16.43
C ASN A 43 -1.21 2.07 16.07
N ILE A 44 -1.60 2.43 14.85
CA ILE A 44 -1.71 3.83 14.40
C ILE A 44 -2.98 4.49 14.95
N ILE A 45 -4.12 3.79 14.90
CA ILE A 45 -5.43 4.33 15.29
C ILE A 45 -5.60 4.35 16.81
N PHE A 46 -5.16 3.27 17.47
CA PHE A 46 -5.21 3.11 18.92
C PHE A 46 -3.80 2.76 19.41
N PRO A 47 -2.95 3.76 19.69
CA PRO A 47 -1.67 3.51 20.33
C PRO A 47 -1.94 2.80 21.66
N ASP A 48 -1.53 1.54 21.78
CA ASP A 48 -1.73 0.76 23.00
C ASP A 48 -1.07 1.52 24.17
N LYS A 49 -1.87 1.84 25.18
CA LYS A 49 -1.32 2.22 26.48
C LYS A 49 -0.80 0.93 27.11
N ASP A 50 0.41 0.94 27.67
CA ASP A 50 1.03 -0.25 28.23
C ASP A 50 0.21 -0.87 29.38
N ILE A 51 -0.76 -1.73 29.06
CA ILE A 51 -1.60 -2.45 30.03
C ILE A 51 -0.91 -3.72 30.57
N ALA A 52 0.10 -4.27 29.88
CA ALA A 52 0.81 -5.47 30.32
C ALA A 52 2.31 -5.43 29.94
N PRO A 53 3.19 -6.10 30.70
CA PRO A 53 4.64 -5.98 30.55
C PRO A 53 5.23 -6.62 29.28
N HIS A 54 4.44 -7.42 28.54
CA HIS A 54 4.89 -8.10 27.33
C HIS A 54 3.98 -7.80 26.11
N PRO A 55 4.54 -7.29 24.98
CA PRO A 55 3.77 -6.85 23.81
C PRO A 55 2.91 -7.94 23.16
N TRP A 56 3.40 -9.18 23.15
CA TRP A 56 2.68 -10.33 22.58
C TRP A 56 1.47 -10.74 23.44
N LEU A 57 1.50 -10.47 24.75
CA LEU A 57 0.42 -10.83 25.67
C LEU A 57 -0.74 -9.81 25.61
N GLN A 58 -0.44 -8.52 25.40
CA GLN A 58 -1.46 -7.47 25.18
C GLN A 58 -2.33 -7.79 23.96
N TYR A 59 -1.71 -8.32 22.90
CA TYR A 59 -2.39 -8.70 21.67
C TYR A 59 -3.49 -9.76 21.88
N PHE A 60 -3.29 -10.71 22.80
CA PHE A 60 -4.25 -11.78 23.08
C PHE A 60 -5.30 -11.40 24.13
N ILE A 61 -4.98 -10.52 25.08
CA ILE A 61 -5.79 -10.26 26.28
C ILE A 61 -6.75 -9.07 26.14
N GLY A 62 -6.41 -8.06 25.33
CA GLY A 62 -7.10 -6.77 25.32
C GLY A 62 -7.93 -6.43 24.08
N LYS A 63 -8.05 -7.33 23.09
CA LYS A 63 -8.56 -6.92 21.77
C LYS A 63 -10.08 -7.01 21.64
N ASP A 64 -10.74 -5.87 21.76
CA ASP A 64 -12.17 -5.72 21.49
C ASP A 64 -12.50 -6.22 20.06
N ARG A 65 -13.52 -7.09 19.92
CA ARG A 65 -13.97 -7.59 18.61
C ARG A 65 -14.32 -6.45 17.64
N LEU A 66 -14.82 -5.33 18.17
CA LEU A 66 -15.16 -4.13 17.41
C LEU A 66 -13.93 -3.45 16.81
N ARG A 67 -12.83 -3.28 17.56
CA ARG A 67 -11.57 -2.70 17.03
C ARG A 67 -11.02 -3.53 15.87
N THR A 68 -11.07 -4.85 16.05
CA THR A 68 -10.69 -5.81 15.02
C THR A 68 -11.52 -5.65 13.75
N MET A 69 -12.84 -5.56 13.88
CA MET A 69 -13.73 -5.35 12.73
C MET A 69 -13.47 -4.01 12.04
N ILE A 70 -13.28 -2.92 12.80
CA ILE A 70 -13.01 -1.59 12.24
C ILE A 70 -11.70 -1.60 11.46
N ALA A 71 -10.62 -2.16 12.00
CA ALA A 71 -9.34 -2.23 11.31
C ALA A 71 -9.41 -3.05 10.01
N THR A 72 -10.14 -4.16 10.01
CA THR A 72 -10.36 -4.97 8.80
C THR A 72 -11.25 -4.23 7.79
N ALA A 73 -12.30 -3.54 8.23
CA ALA A 73 -13.14 -2.73 7.35
C ALA A 73 -12.35 -1.59 6.69
N MET A 74 -11.48 -0.91 7.45
CA MET A 74 -10.60 0.14 6.94
C MET A 74 -9.61 -0.34 5.86
N LEU A 75 -9.28 -1.63 5.82
CA LEU A 75 -8.45 -2.21 4.76
C LEU A 75 -9.28 -2.64 3.54
N ILE A 76 -10.41 -3.33 3.78
CA ILE A 76 -11.19 -3.97 2.72
C ILE A 76 -12.06 -2.96 1.96
N VAL A 77 -12.71 -2.03 2.67
CA VAL A 77 -13.63 -1.05 2.06
C VAL A 77 -12.94 -0.20 0.98
N PRO A 78 -11.79 0.48 1.24
CA PRO A 78 -11.14 1.25 0.20
C PRO A 78 -10.60 0.38 -0.95
N ALA A 79 -10.09 -0.83 -0.65
CA ALA A 79 -9.65 -1.76 -1.69
C ALA A 79 -10.81 -2.18 -2.61
N TYR A 80 -12.00 -2.40 -2.05
CA TYR A 80 -13.20 -2.74 -2.79
C TYR A 80 -13.71 -1.57 -3.63
N ILE A 81 -13.72 -0.35 -3.06
CA ILE A 81 -14.09 0.87 -3.80
C ILE A 81 -13.16 1.04 -5.01
N LEU A 82 -11.84 0.95 -4.81
CA LEU A 82 -10.85 1.04 -5.88
C LEU A 82 -11.08 0.00 -6.98
N SER A 83 -11.43 -1.23 -6.59
CA SER A 83 -11.73 -2.33 -7.52
C SER A 83 -12.96 -2.08 -8.39
N ILE A 84 -13.96 -1.34 -7.90
CA ILE A 84 -15.15 -0.99 -8.70
C ILE A 84 -14.89 0.24 -9.57
N THR A 85 -14.14 1.21 -9.05
CA THR A 85 -13.90 2.48 -9.76
C THR A 85 -12.91 2.36 -10.91
N LEU A 86 -11.96 1.42 -10.85
CA LEU A 86 -10.87 1.34 -11.82
C LEU A 86 -11.13 0.24 -12.86
N PRO A 87 -10.99 0.53 -14.16
CA PRO A 87 -11.32 -0.40 -15.24
C PRO A 87 -10.28 -1.50 -15.46
N GLY A 88 -9.12 -1.46 -14.79
CA GLY A 88 -8.06 -2.44 -15.00
C GLY A 88 -7.01 -2.53 -13.90
N VAL A 89 -6.45 -3.73 -13.74
CA VAL A 89 -5.40 -4.04 -12.75
C VAL A 89 -4.09 -3.27 -12.98
N THR A 90 -3.79 -2.89 -14.22
CA THR A 90 -2.60 -2.09 -14.56
C THR A 90 -2.64 -0.74 -13.87
N ILE A 91 -3.79 -0.07 -13.91
CA ILE A 91 -3.95 1.28 -13.35
C ILE A 91 -3.81 1.21 -11.83
N VAL A 92 -4.39 0.19 -11.20
CA VAL A 92 -4.25 -0.07 -9.76
C VAL A 92 -2.77 -0.27 -9.38
N PHE A 93 -2.03 -1.09 -10.12
CA PHE A 93 -0.61 -1.35 -9.85
C PHE A 93 0.28 -0.13 -10.14
N SER A 94 -0.02 0.65 -11.18
CA SER A 94 0.69 1.90 -11.48
C SER A 94 0.45 2.96 -10.40
N LEU A 95 -0.79 3.14 -9.93
CA LEU A 95 -1.12 4.07 -8.85
C LEU A 95 -0.48 3.65 -7.52
N THR A 96 -0.59 2.37 -7.17
CA THR A 96 0.00 1.83 -5.94
C THR A 96 1.53 1.90 -6.00
N GLY A 97 2.12 1.53 -7.14
CA GLY A 97 3.57 1.57 -7.36
C GLY A 97 4.12 2.99 -7.29
N SER A 98 3.52 3.95 -7.98
CA SER A 98 3.96 5.35 -7.95
C SER A 98 3.86 5.96 -6.55
N THR A 99 2.74 5.77 -5.84
CA THR A 99 2.54 6.35 -4.50
C THR A 99 3.38 5.65 -3.43
N ALA A 100 3.30 4.31 -3.33
CA ALA A 100 3.99 3.56 -2.29
C ALA A 100 5.50 3.54 -2.51
N SER A 101 5.98 3.39 -3.76
CA SER A 101 7.41 3.41 -4.06
C SER A 101 8.01 4.79 -3.78
N THR A 102 7.32 5.87 -4.17
CA THR A 102 7.80 7.23 -3.90
C THR A 102 7.87 7.50 -2.39
N CYS A 103 6.85 7.07 -1.65
CA CYS A 103 6.80 7.24 -0.21
C CYS A 103 7.94 6.47 0.49
N CYS A 104 8.10 5.19 0.16
CA CYS A 104 9.10 4.33 0.79
C CYS A 104 10.54 4.67 0.38
N SER A 105 10.78 5.05 -0.87
CA SER A 105 12.14 5.26 -1.40
C SER A 105 12.67 6.67 -1.15
N TYR A 106 11.79 7.68 -1.07
CA TYR A 106 12.19 9.08 -0.93
C TYR A 106 11.72 9.71 0.38
N LEU A 107 10.43 9.56 0.75
CA LEU A 107 9.87 10.24 1.93
C LEU A 107 10.36 9.63 3.24
N PHE A 108 10.24 8.31 3.43
CA PHE A 108 10.64 7.65 4.67
C PHE A 108 12.12 7.81 5.02
N PRO A 109 13.09 7.53 4.12
CA PRO A 109 14.50 7.70 4.47
C PRO A 109 14.85 9.16 4.78
N GLY A 110 14.26 10.12 4.04
CA GLY A 110 14.48 11.53 4.30
C GLY A 110 13.91 11.97 5.65
N TRP A 111 12.70 11.52 5.98
CA TRP A 111 12.06 11.82 7.25
C TRP A 111 12.80 11.20 8.44
N PHE A 112 13.20 9.92 8.34
CA PHE A 112 13.96 9.26 9.39
C PHE A 112 15.32 9.91 9.62
N TYR A 113 16.00 10.35 8.55
CA TYR A 113 17.26 11.07 8.69
C TYR A 113 17.09 12.37 9.46
N LEU A 114 16.08 13.18 9.13
CA LEU A 114 15.82 14.45 9.83
C LEU A 114 15.44 14.22 11.30
N LYS A 115 14.63 13.19 11.59
CA LYS A 115 14.21 12.88 12.95
C LYS A 115 15.34 12.32 13.82
N LEU A 116 16.17 11.44 13.26
CA LEU A 116 17.26 10.78 14.00
C LEU A 116 18.50 11.65 14.17
N SER A 117 18.77 12.56 13.22
CA SER A 117 19.93 13.43 13.31
C SER A 117 19.75 14.63 14.26
N GLU A 118 18.54 14.83 14.81
CA GLU A 118 18.14 16.02 15.58
C GLU A 118 18.46 17.35 14.87
N ARG A 119 18.74 17.32 13.57
CA ARG A 119 19.13 18.49 12.80
C ARG A 119 17.90 19.29 12.42
N SER A 120 17.99 20.58 12.67
CA SER A 120 17.02 21.54 12.16
C SER A 120 17.08 21.59 10.62
N TRP A 121 15.93 21.86 9.98
CA TRP A 121 15.76 22.07 8.53
C TRP A 121 16.67 23.15 7.93
N LYS A 122 17.38 23.90 8.79
CA LYS A 122 18.27 25.00 8.44
C LYS A 122 19.76 24.62 8.43
N ASP A 123 20.13 23.38 8.80
CA ASP A 123 21.52 22.93 8.76
C ASP A 123 21.96 22.70 7.30
N PRO A 124 23.06 23.30 6.80
CA PRO A 124 23.55 23.10 5.43
C PRO A 124 23.82 21.64 5.06
N ARG A 125 24.07 20.75 6.04
CA ARG A 125 24.23 19.31 5.78
C ARG A 125 22.91 18.55 5.56
N SER A 126 21.77 19.19 5.83
CA SER A 126 20.42 18.64 5.58
C SER A 126 19.92 18.89 4.15
N TRP A 127 20.59 19.77 3.40
CA TRP A 127 20.26 20.10 2.01
C TRP A 127 20.07 18.89 1.07
N PRO A 128 20.96 17.88 1.02
CA PRO A 128 20.76 16.72 0.13
C PRO A 128 19.50 15.92 0.48
N VAL A 129 19.09 15.91 1.75
CA VAL A 129 17.90 15.19 2.21
C VAL A 129 16.63 15.95 1.83
N ILE A 130 16.64 17.28 1.99
CA ILE A 130 15.54 18.13 1.54
C ILE A 130 15.39 18.04 0.02
N LEU A 131 16.50 18.04 -0.74
CA LEU A 131 16.49 17.83 -2.18
C LEU A 131 15.85 16.49 -2.56
N LEU A 132 16.21 15.42 -1.87
CA LEU A 132 15.69 14.07 -2.10
C LEU A 132 14.17 13.98 -1.79
N LEU A 133 13.72 14.63 -0.72
CA LEU A 133 12.29 14.73 -0.36
C LEU A 133 11.50 15.52 -1.41
N VAL A 134 12.01 16.69 -1.83
CA VAL A 134 11.35 17.55 -2.82
C VAL A 134 11.32 16.87 -4.18
N PHE A 135 12.43 16.25 -4.60
CA PHE A 135 12.50 15.50 -5.85
C PHE A 135 11.53 14.32 -5.84
N GLY A 136 11.50 13.54 -4.75
CA GLY A 136 10.51 12.47 -4.57
C GLY A 136 9.08 12.97 -4.68
N LEU A 137 8.74 14.09 -4.02
CA LEU A 137 7.40 14.67 -4.07
C LEU A 137 7.02 15.15 -5.49
N ILE A 138 7.96 15.75 -6.22
CA ILE A 138 7.73 16.22 -7.59
C ILE A 138 7.52 15.02 -8.52
N PHE A 139 8.43 14.03 -8.50
CA PHE A 139 8.32 12.86 -9.36
C PHE A 139 7.09 12.01 -9.03
N GLY A 140 6.76 11.86 -7.75
CA GLY A 140 5.56 11.19 -7.29
C GLY A 140 4.28 11.88 -7.78
N THR A 141 4.18 13.20 -7.60
CA THR A 141 3.00 13.95 -8.05
C THR A 141 2.86 13.91 -9.57
N ILE A 142 3.94 14.14 -10.32
CA ILE A 142 3.94 14.01 -11.79
C ILE A 142 3.48 12.61 -12.22
N SER A 143 4.03 11.55 -11.62
CA SER A 143 3.64 10.18 -11.94
C SER A 143 2.16 9.92 -11.66
N THR A 144 1.64 10.34 -10.50
CA THR A 144 0.22 10.18 -10.19
C THR A 144 -0.69 10.97 -11.12
N VAL A 145 -0.30 12.18 -11.51
CA VAL A 145 -1.07 13.02 -12.44
C VAL A 145 -1.13 12.37 -13.81
N ILE A 146 -0.02 11.84 -14.33
CA ILE A 146 0.00 11.13 -15.61
C ILE A 146 -0.97 9.94 -15.58
N ILE A 147 -0.92 9.12 -14.53
CA ILE A 147 -1.80 7.94 -14.43
C ILE A 147 -3.28 8.34 -14.34
N ILE A 148 -3.59 9.45 -13.66
CA ILE A 148 -4.97 9.97 -13.59
C ILE A 148 -5.41 10.51 -14.95
N LEU A 149 -4.54 11.21 -15.67
CA LEU A 149 -4.86 11.70 -17.02
C LEU A 149 -5.09 10.53 -17.99
N ASP A 150 -4.27 9.48 -17.93
CA ASP A 150 -4.46 8.26 -18.71
C ASP A 150 -5.82 7.62 -18.39
N LEU A 151 -6.20 7.57 -17.10
CA LEU A 151 -7.52 7.09 -16.69
C LEU A 151 -8.67 7.91 -17.28
N PHE A 152 -8.57 9.26 -17.31
CA PHE A 152 -9.60 10.12 -17.90
C PHE A 152 -9.68 10.02 -19.43
N ILE A 153 -8.56 9.74 -20.10
CA ILE A 153 -8.53 9.58 -21.56
C ILE A 153 -9.09 8.22 -21.97
N GLU A 154 -8.89 7.18 -21.15
CA GLU A 154 -9.32 5.80 -21.43
C GLU A 154 -10.80 5.55 -21.07
N VAL A 155 -11.42 6.43 -20.27
CA VAL A 155 -12.86 6.43 -19.97
C VAL A 155 -13.57 7.44 -20.89
N PRO A 156 -14.21 7.02 -22.00
CA PRO A 156 -15.03 7.90 -22.84
C PRO A 156 -16.33 8.36 -22.16
#